data_AF-A0A8T4P4Q7-F1
#
_entry.id   AF-A0A8T4P4Q7-F1
#
_cell.length_a   1.000
_cell.length_b   1.000
_cell.length_c   1.000
_cell.angle_alpha   90.00
_cell.angle_beta   90.00
_cell.angle_gamma   90.00
#
_symmetry.space_group_name_H-M   'P 1'
#
loop_
_entity.id
_entity.type
_entity.pdbx_description
1 polymer ?
#
loop_
_entity_poly.entity_id
_entity_poly.type
_entity_poly.pdbx_seq_one_letter_code
_entity_poly.pdbx_strand_id
1 'polypeptide(L)'
;MQKKRLKIFSWAIIILLIIQIPFFLYLLNFRLIAFNEGYYKSEFKKYGVYGKFPDEDINRINFGLLHYLRYDKTGNLIDSDFFNQKEKEHLLDVKKLVQSTLFFFYFIILNMVILVIVLICLIKCQKFSIQSMTSGWKANVPAHRGKFLSMLKNHPDAVNGSNIPPICDVSEIAKRFLSTFKNLLIFDGWFLTNSFKKIKNNLIRFLSVSLVGGGILTLVHSFMFWYLVKADFGNLFAKFHQIFFKAGTWTFDSNIVILYPPEFFYDITYKIAFNTLIMAFMIIIAGISPYISVKIKKYINKTTKSQRR
;
A
#
# COMPACT_ATOMS: atom_id res chain seq x y z
N MET A 1 -17.03 -0.47 -24.17
CA MET A 1 -16.24 -1.62 -23.63
C MET A 1 -15.01 -1.21 -22.80
N GLN A 2 -14.19 -0.24 -23.22
CA GLN A 2 -12.96 0.18 -22.49
C GLN A 2 -13.16 0.58 -21.01
N LYS A 3 -14.18 1.38 -20.68
CA LYS A 3 -14.47 1.79 -19.28
C LYS A 3 -14.87 0.62 -18.36
N LYS A 4 -15.51 -0.43 -18.89
CA LYS A 4 -15.88 -1.63 -18.11
C LYS A 4 -14.63 -2.43 -17.76
N ARG A 5 -13.72 -2.62 -18.74
CA ARG A 5 -12.42 -3.29 -18.54
C ARG A 5 -11.54 -2.56 -17.52
N LEU A 6 -11.41 -1.23 -17.61
CA LEU A 6 -10.62 -0.44 -16.66
C LEU A 6 -11.13 -0.54 -15.21
N LYS A 7 -12.43 -0.71 -15.00
CA LYS A 7 -13.00 -0.92 -13.66
C LYS A 7 -12.68 -2.31 -13.11
N ILE A 8 -12.68 -3.34 -13.96
CA ILE A 8 -12.31 -4.71 -13.57
C ILE A 8 -10.85 -4.73 -13.09
N PHE A 9 -9.94 -4.08 -13.82
CA PHE A 9 -8.53 -3.97 -13.41
C PHE A 9 -8.35 -3.25 -12.06
N SER A 10 -9.10 -2.18 -11.80
CA SER A 10 -9.06 -1.51 -10.48
C SER A 10 -9.47 -2.45 -9.35
N TRP A 11 -10.50 -3.27 -9.55
CA TRP A 11 -10.94 -4.25 -8.54
C TRP A 11 -9.93 -5.38 -8.34
N ALA A 12 -9.27 -5.85 -9.40
CA ALA A 12 -8.19 -6.82 -9.28
C ALA A 12 -7.05 -6.28 -8.40
N ILE A 13 -6.63 -5.03 -8.60
CA ILE A 13 -5.61 -4.39 -7.75
C ILE A 13 -6.07 -4.29 -6.29
N ILE A 14 -7.33 -3.95 -6.05
CA ILE A 14 -7.88 -3.87 -4.68
C ILE A 14 -7.82 -5.24 -3.99
N ILE A 15 -8.17 -6.32 -4.70
CA ILE A 15 -8.10 -7.68 -4.17
C ILE A 15 -6.64 -8.04 -3.83
N LEU A 16 -5.69 -7.72 -4.70
CA LEU A 16 -4.27 -7.95 -4.43
C LEU A 16 -3.80 -7.17 -3.18
N LEU A 17 -4.20 -5.91 -3.04
CA LEU A 17 -3.92 -5.11 -1.84
C LEU A 17 -4.53 -5.73 -0.57
N ILE A 18 -5.78 -6.21 -0.64
CA ILE A 18 -6.47 -6.86 0.49
C ILE A 18 -5.71 -8.11 0.94
N ILE A 19 -5.27 -8.96 0.02
CA ILE A 19 -4.56 -10.20 0.32
C ILE A 19 -3.19 -9.93 0.95
N GLN A 20 -2.53 -8.82 0.60
CA GLN A 20 -1.20 -8.48 1.12
C GLN A 20 -1.20 -7.90 2.54
N ILE A 21 -2.29 -7.27 2.97
CA ILE A 21 -2.37 -6.61 4.28
C ILE A 21 -2.09 -7.57 5.45
N PRO A 22 -2.67 -8.80 5.51
CA PRO A 22 -2.33 -9.76 6.57
C PRO A 22 -0.83 -10.01 6.67
N PHE A 23 -0.16 -10.31 5.54
CA PHE A 23 1.28 -10.57 5.52
C PHE A 23 2.07 -9.35 5.99
N PHE A 24 1.72 -8.16 5.51
CA PHE A 24 2.37 -6.92 5.95
C PHE A 24 2.27 -6.73 7.46
N LEU A 25 1.08 -6.93 8.05
CA LEU A 25 0.87 -6.72 9.49
C LEU A 25 1.60 -7.76 10.35
N TYR A 26 1.56 -9.04 9.98
CA TYR A 26 2.32 -10.08 10.68
C TYR A 26 3.83 -9.83 10.63
N LEU A 27 4.37 -9.50 9.44
CA LEU A 27 5.80 -9.26 9.27
C LEU A 27 6.26 -7.98 9.95
N LEU A 28 5.44 -6.92 9.94
CA LEU A 28 5.70 -5.70 10.71
C LEU A 28 5.79 -6.03 12.21
N ASN A 29 4.83 -6.79 12.73
CA ASN A 29 4.80 -7.17 14.13
C ASN A 29 6.00 -8.02 14.53
N PHE A 30 6.30 -9.04 13.73
CA PHE A 30 7.46 -9.90 13.90
C PHE A 30 8.73 -9.06 13.97
N ARG A 31 8.94 -8.12 13.04
CA ARG A 31 10.09 -7.22 13.04
C ARG A 31 10.17 -6.35 14.30
N LEU A 32 9.04 -5.94 14.87
CA LEU A 32 9.00 -5.12 16.08
C LEU A 32 9.26 -5.91 17.36
N ILE A 33 8.87 -7.19 17.43
CA ILE A 33 9.00 -8.03 18.63
C ILE A 33 10.30 -8.84 18.61
N ALA A 34 10.60 -9.52 17.49
CA ALA A 34 11.72 -10.46 17.39
C ALA A 34 13.09 -9.82 17.62
N PHE A 35 13.21 -8.49 17.47
CA PHE A 35 14.44 -7.73 17.69
C PHE A 35 14.30 -6.68 18.79
N ASN A 36 13.36 -6.87 19.72
CA ASN A 36 13.19 -5.98 20.86
C ASN A 36 13.99 -6.50 22.06
N GLU A 37 15.17 -5.93 22.30
CA GLU A 37 16.03 -6.34 23.42
C GLU A 37 15.35 -6.19 24.79
N GLY A 38 14.53 -5.16 24.98
CA GLY A 38 13.80 -4.96 26.23
C GLY A 38 12.82 -6.11 26.51
N TYR A 39 12.15 -6.60 25.47
CA TYR A 39 11.27 -7.77 25.57
C TYR A 39 12.04 -9.04 25.95
N TYR A 40 13.19 -9.28 25.31
CA TYR A 40 14.03 -10.44 25.63
C TYR A 40 14.52 -10.38 27.08
N LYS A 41 14.95 -9.20 27.55
CA LYS A 41 15.35 -9.01 28.95
C LYS A 41 14.24 -9.35 29.93
N SER A 42 12.99 -8.95 29.65
CA SER A 42 11.86 -9.29 30.50
C SER A 42 11.55 -10.78 30.51
N GLU A 43 11.64 -11.44 29.35
CA GLU A 43 11.36 -12.87 29.24
C GLU A 43 12.46 -13.72 29.89
N PHE A 44 13.73 -13.36 29.70
CA PHE A 44 14.85 -14.01 30.37
C PHE A 44 14.76 -13.90 31.89
N LYS A 45 14.28 -12.75 32.41
CA LYS A 45 13.99 -12.59 33.83
C LYS A 45 12.83 -13.49 34.26
N LYS A 46 11.74 -13.52 33.49
CA LYS A 46 10.54 -14.35 33.76
C LYS A 46 10.88 -15.84 33.86
N TYR A 47 11.75 -16.34 32.98
CA TYR A 47 12.13 -17.76 32.92
C TYR A 47 13.43 -18.11 33.66
N GLY A 48 13.95 -17.17 34.46
CA GLY A 48 15.13 -17.41 35.30
C GLY A 48 16.42 -17.71 34.52
N VAL A 49 16.52 -17.29 33.25
CA VAL A 49 17.65 -17.59 32.36
C VAL A 49 18.96 -17.09 32.95
N TYR A 50 18.98 -15.89 33.54
CA TYR A 50 20.16 -15.33 34.19
C TYR A 50 20.71 -16.22 35.33
N GLY A 51 19.82 -16.90 36.06
CA GLY A 51 20.24 -17.81 37.14
C GLY A 51 20.83 -19.12 36.64
N LYS A 52 20.54 -19.51 35.39
CA LYS A 52 21.06 -20.73 34.78
C LYS A 52 22.47 -20.55 34.20
N PHE A 53 22.91 -19.31 34.04
CA PHE A 53 24.21 -18.94 33.48
C PHE A 53 24.84 -17.79 34.28
N PRO A 54 25.28 -18.03 35.54
CA PRO A 54 25.75 -16.96 36.43
C PRO A 54 27.05 -16.30 35.94
N ASP A 55 27.89 -17.04 35.23
CA ASP A 55 29.21 -16.57 34.76
C ASP A 55 29.17 -15.94 33.36
N GLU A 56 28.00 -15.92 32.71
CA GLU A 56 27.83 -15.47 31.33
C GLU A 56 27.09 -14.14 31.24
N ASP A 57 27.54 -13.26 30.34
CA ASP A 57 26.78 -12.05 30.00
C ASP A 57 25.69 -12.37 28.96
N ILE A 58 24.56 -12.87 29.46
CA ILE A 58 23.39 -13.24 28.65
C ILE A 58 22.89 -12.09 27.77
N ASN A 59 23.00 -10.84 28.24
CA ASN A 59 22.58 -9.69 27.46
C ASN A 59 23.48 -9.48 26.26
N ARG A 60 24.79 -9.56 26.45
CA ARG A 60 25.78 -9.47 25.37
C ARG A 60 25.66 -10.62 24.38
N ILE A 61 25.47 -11.85 24.86
CA ILE A 61 25.28 -13.05 24.02
C ILE A 61 24.02 -12.88 23.15
N ASN A 62 22.90 -12.52 23.76
CA ASN A 62 21.65 -12.30 23.04
C ASN A 62 21.75 -11.14 22.04
N PHE A 63 22.40 -10.03 22.42
CA PHE A 63 22.65 -8.91 21.51
C PHE A 63 23.46 -9.36 20.28
N GLY A 64 24.55 -10.10 20.50
CA GLY A 64 25.38 -10.66 19.43
C GLY A 64 24.58 -11.58 18.51
N LEU A 65 23.75 -12.45 19.08
CA LEU A 65 22.88 -13.33 18.31
C LEU A 65 21.83 -12.57 17.49
N LEU A 66 21.11 -11.61 18.09
CA LEU A 66 20.13 -10.80 17.37
C LEU A 66 20.78 -9.98 16.24
N HIS A 67 22.00 -9.47 16.48
CA HIS A 67 22.78 -8.77 15.47
C HIS A 67 23.17 -9.70 14.31
N TYR A 68 23.65 -10.92 14.61
CA TYR A 68 23.97 -11.96 13.64
C TYR A 68 22.76 -12.35 12.78
N LEU A 69 21.60 -12.59 13.40
CA LEU A 69 20.38 -12.96 12.68
C LEU A 69 19.89 -11.84 11.76
N ARG A 70 19.97 -10.59 12.21
CA ARG A 70 19.37 -9.44 11.52
C ARG A 70 20.27 -8.85 10.42
N TYR A 71 21.54 -8.60 10.75
CA TYR A 71 22.39 -7.71 9.97
C TYR A 71 23.50 -8.43 9.21
N ASP A 72 24.10 -9.47 9.79
CA ASP A 72 25.23 -10.16 9.17
C ASP A 72 24.79 -10.85 7.87
N LYS A 73 25.37 -10.47 6.72
CA LYS A 73 25.05 -11.06 5.40
C LYS A 73 26.00 -12.16 4.96
N THR A 74 26.98 -12.51 5.79
CA THR A 74 27.93 -13.59 5.52
C THR A 74 27.25 -14.95 5.66
N GLY A 75 27.77 -15.97 4.99
CA GLY A 75 27.35 -17.36 5.18
C GLY A 75 27.98 -18.04 6.40
N ASN A 76 28.63 -17.26 7.28
CA ASN A 76 29.45 -17.80 8.36
C ASN A 76 28.59 -18.21 9.56
N LEU A 77 29.14 -19.13 10.36
CA LEU A 77 28.62 -19.45 11.68
C LEU A 77 28.78 -18.26 12.62
N ILE A 78 27.96 -18.19 13.65
CA ILE A 78 28.11 -17.18 14.71
C ILE A 78 29.43 -17.41 15.46
N ASP A 79 30.20 -16.35 15.62
CA ASP A 79 31.44 -16.34 16.40
C ASP A 79 31.10 -16.18 17.89
N SER A 80 31.06 -17.31 18.60
CA SER A 80 30.70 -17.38 20.01
C SER A 80 31.10 -18.74 20.59
N ASP A 81 31.74 -18.73 21.77
CA ASP A 81 32.09 -19.97 22.49
C ASP A 81 30.91 -20.54 23.29
N PHE A 82 29.83 -19.76 23.45
CA PHE A 82 28.64 -20.17 24.19
C PHE A 82 27.82 -21.25 23.47
N PHE A 83 27.87 -21.26 22.14
CA PHE A 83 27.14 -22.22 21.31
C PHE A 83 28.06 -23.31 20.77
N ASN A 84 27.62 -24.56 20.87
CA ASN A 84 28.33 -25.69 20.26
C ASN A 84 28.14 -25.71 18.73
N GLN A 85 28.89 -26.58 18.05
CA GLN A 85 28.89 -26.64 16.58
C GLN A 85 27.49 -26.91 15.98
N LYS A 86 26.71 -27.82 16.58
CA LYS A 86 25.37 -28.16 16.10
C LYS A 86 24.40 -26.99 16.27
N GLU A 87 24.50 -26.24 17.37
CA GLU A 87 23.71 -25.04 17.61
C GLU A 87 24.07 -23.93 16.63
N LYS A 88 25.37 -23.72 16.34
CA LYS A 88 25.84 -22.75 15.35
C LYS A 88 25.26 -23.03 13.96
N GLU A 89 25.25 -24.29 13.55
CA GLU A 89 24.67 -24.72 12.27
C GLU A 89 23.15 -24.48 12.23
N HIS A 90 22.44 -24.80 13.31
CA HIS A 90 21.02 -24.49 13.42
C HIS A 90 20.76 -22.97 13.35
N LEU A 91 21.54 -22.17 14.05
CA LEU A 91 21.45 -20.71 14.04
C LEU A 91 21.74 -20.11 12.65
N LEU A 92 22.58 -20.74 11.84
CA LEU A 92 22.79 -20.36 10.44
C LEU A 92 21.52 -20.60 9.60
N ASP A 93 20.80 -21.70 9.83
CA ASP A 93 19.52 -21.95 9.16
C ASP A 93 18.44 -20.97 9.64
N VAL A 94 18.37 -20.68 10.94
CA VAL A 94 17.49 -19.64 11.50
C VAL A 94 17.81 -18.27 10.92
N LYS A 95 19.10 -17.92 10.76
CA LYS A 95 19.54 -16.69 10.12
C LYS A 95 19.00 -16.56 8.70
N LYS A 96 19.14 -17.62 7.88
CA LYS A 96 18.60 -17.62 6.50
C LYS A 96 17.09 -17.38 6.52
N LEU A 97 16.35 -18.08 7.38
CA LEU A 97 14.90 -17.93 7.49
C LEU A 97 14.49 -16.50 7.91
N VAL A 98 15.15 -15.95 8.94
CA VAL A 98 14.91 -14.59 9.43
C VAL A 98 15.21 -13.56 8.34
N GLN A 99 16.32 -13.72 7.61
CA GLN A 99 16.69 -12.78 6.56
C GLN A 99 15.79 -12.86 5.32
N SER A 100 15.38 -14.06 4.92
CA SER A 100 14.36 -14.25 3.88
C SER A 100 13.02 -13.62 4.29
N THR A 101 12.65 -13.72 5.58
CA THR A 101 11.45 -13.09 6.14
C THR A 101 11.53 -11.55 6.06
N LEU A 102 12.67 -10.97 6.43
CA LEU A 102 12.91 -9.52 6.32
C LEU A 102 12.93 -9.04 4.87
N PHE A 103 13.56 -9.79 3.96
CA PHE A 103 13.54 -9.50 2.53
C PHE A 103 12.11 -9.48 1.99
N PHE A 104 11.31 -10.49 2.32
CA PHE A 104 9.92 -10.59 1.91
C PHE A 104 9.05 -9.44 2.44
N PHE A 105 9.32 -8.97 3.66
CA PHE A 105 8.67 -7.77 4.21
C PHE A 105 8.90 -6.52 3.34
N TYR A 106 10.15 -6.24 2.96
CA TYR A 106 10.45 -5.10 2.09
C TYR A 106 9.90 -5.28 0.67
N PHE A 107 9.88 -6.52 0.17
CA PHE A 107 9.26 -6.86 -1.11
C PHE A 107 7.74 -6.56 -1.10
N ILE A 108 7.02 -6.92 -0.03
CA ILE A 108 5.60 -6.60 0.13
C ILE A 108 5.38 -5.09 0.13
N ILE A 109 6.17 -4.32 0.89
CA ILE A 109 6.05 -2.86 0.92
C ILE A 109 6.21 -2.27 -0.48
N LEU A 110 7.26 -2.68 -1.20
CA LEU A 110 7.52 -2.22 -2.56
C LEU A 110 6.34 -2.57 -3.49
N ASN A 111 5.83 -3.80 -3.40
CA ASN A 111 4.70 -4.25 -4.21
C ASN A 111 3.42 -3.44 -3.93
N MET A 112 3.09 -3.20 -2.66
CA MET A 112 1.95 -2.37 -2.27
C MET A 112 2.05 -0.96 -2.83
N VAL A 113 3.24 -0.34 -2.78
CA VAL A 113 3.48 1.00 -3.35
C VAL A 113 3.26 0.99 -4.86
N ILE A 114 3.81 0.00 -5.58
CA ILE A 114 3.62 -0.15 -7.03
C ILE A 114 2.13 -0.31 -7.36
N LEU A 115 1.40 -1.16 -6.64
CA LEU A 115 -0.04 -1.35 -6.85
C LEU A 115 -0.84 -0.06 -6.65
N VAL A 116 -0.49 0.76 -5.66
CA VAL A 116 -1.12 2.07 -5.45
C VAL A 116 -0.80 3.04 -6.59
N ILE A 117 0.43 3.08 -7.09
CA ILE A 117 0.81 3.91 -8.24
C ILE A 117 0.02 3.48 -9.50
N VAL A 118 -0.05 2.18 -9.78
CA VAL A 118 -0.83 1.65 -10.91
C VAL A 118 -2.31 1.99 -10.76
N LEU A 119 -2.88 1.88 -9.54
CA LEU A 119 -4.26 2.27 -9.27
C LEU A 119 -4.51 3.76 -9.59
N ILE A 120 -3.59 4.64 -9.19
CA ILE A 120 -3.66 6.09 -9.51
C ILE A 120 -3.66 6.30 -11.02
N CYS A 121 -2.76 5.63 -11.75
CA CYS A 121 -2.69 5.68 -13.21
C CYS A 121 -4.00 5.21 -13.87
N LEU A 122 -4.57 4.09 -13.43
CA LEU A 122 -5.84 3.58 -13.96
C LEU A 122 -7.00 4.55 -13.72
N ILE A 123 -7.07 5.16 -12.54
CA ILE A 123 -8.11 6.16 -12.23
C ILE A 123 -7.98 7.39 -13.14
N LYS A 124 -6.75 7.83 -13.45
CA LYS A 124 -6.48 8.91 -14.42
C LYS A 124 -6.88 8.49 -15.85
N CYS A 125 -6.50 7.31 -16.31
CA CYS A 125 -6.81 6.81 -17.65
C CYS A 125 -8.33 6.62 -17.89
N GLN A 126 -9.11 6.24 -16.87
CA GLN A 126 -10.58 6.17 -16.98
C GLN A 126 -11.24 7.51 -17.37
N LYS A 127 -10.55 8.63 -17.11
CA LYS A 127 -11.02 9.98 -17.44
C LYS A 127 -10.66 10.40 -18.87
N PHE A 128 -9.51 9.98 -19.39
CA PHE A 128 -9.02 10.34 -20.72
C PHE A 128 -9.70 9.46 -21.80
N SER A 129 -10.98 9.73 -22.03
CA SER A 129 -11.77 9.09 -23.09
C SER A 129 -11.56 9.86 -24.40
N ILE A 130 -11.00 9.19 -25.41
CA ILE A 130 -10.68 9.71 -26.77
C ILE A 130 -11.84 10.47 -27.44
N GLN A 131 -13.08 10.28 -26.97
CA GLN A 131 -14.27 11.03 -27.41
C GLN A 131 -14.12 12.56 -27.34
N SER A 132 -13.30 13.13 -26.43
CA SER A 132 -13.13 14.59 -26.36
C SER A 132 -12.26 15.17 -27.47
N MET A 133 -11.42 14.37 -28.14
CA MET A 133 -10.63 14.83 -29.28
C MET A 133 -11.43 14.80 -30.59
N THR A 134 -12.31 13.81 -30.75
CA THR A 134 -13.07 13.63 -32.00
C THR A 134 -14.36 14.43 -32.05
N SER A 135 -14.97 14.77 -30.91
CA SER A 135 -16.20 15.56 -30.86
C SER A 135 -15.97 17.04 -31.18
N GLY A 136 -14.87 17.62 -30.70
CA GLY A 136 -14.52 19.03 -30.97
C GLY A 136 -14.15 19.28 -32.43
N TRP A 137 -13.46 18.32 -33.05
CA TRP A 137 -13.07 18.42 -34.46
C TRP A 137 -14.24 18.19 -35.42
N LYS A 138 -15.15 17.25 -35.12
CA LYS A 138 -16.34 17.01 -35.98
C LYS A 138 -17.42 18.11 -35.89
N ALA A 139 -17.51 18.85 -34.80
CA ALA A 139 -18.54 19.87 -34.61
C ALA A 139 -18.29 21.19 -35.38
N ASN A 140 -17.02 21.57 -35.59
CA ASN A 140 -16.68 22.87 -36.20
C ASN A 140 -16.42 22.83 -37.72
N VAL A 141 -16.14 21.66 -38.29
CA VAL A 141 -15.75 21.57 -39.72
C VAL A 141 -16.88 21.90 -40.70
N PRO A 142 -18.15 21.49 -40.51
CA PRO A 142 -19.21 21.77 -41.48
C PRO A 142 -19.68 23.24 -41.48
N ALA A 143 -19.69 23.89 -40.31
CA ALA A 143 -20.24 25.24 -40.12
C ALA A 143 -19.36 26.34 -40.74
N HIS A 144 -18.04 26.19 -40.68
CA HIS A 144 -17.10 27.15 -41.29
C HIS A 144 -17.05 27.02 -42.81
N ARG A 145 -17.23 25.80 -43.35
CA ARG A 145 -17.20 25.56 -44.80
C ARG A 145 -18.43 26.16 -45.50
N GLY A 146 -19.63 26.01 -44.92
CA GLY A 146 -20.86 26.57 -45.48
C GLY A 146 -20.85 28.10 -45.53
N LYS A 147 -20.42 28.75 -44.45
CA LYS A 147 -20.37 30.22 -44.34
C LYS A 147 -19.30 30.85 -45.26
N PHE A 148 -18.15 30.19 -45.41
CA PHE A 148 -17.09 30.63 -46.31
C PHE A 148 -17.50 30.51 -47.78
N LEU A 149 -18.15 29.39 -48.16
CA LEU A 149 -18.65 29.20 -49.51
C LEU A 149 -19.81 30.13 -49.86
N SER A 150 -20.70 30.45 -48.91
CA SER A 150 -21.75 31.46 -49.13
C SER A 150 -21.21 32.88 -49.23
N MET A 151 -20.12 33.20 -48.52
CA MET A 151 -19.45 34.51 -48.61
C MET A 151 -18.75 34.70 -49.96
N LEU A 152 -18.10 33.67 -50.49
CA LEU A 152 -17.48 33.70 -51.83
C LEU A 152 -18.52 33.78 -52.96
N LYS A 153 -19.70 33.19 -52.77
CA LYS A 153 -20.77 33.20 -53.78
C LYS A 153 -21.48 34.55 -53.89
N ASN A 154 -21.53 35.33 -52.80
CA ASN A 154 -22.28 36.60 -52.74
C ASN A 154 -21.41 37.85 -53.01
N HIS A 155 -20.10 37.71 -53.15
CA HIS A 155 -19.18 38.81 -53.47
C HIS A 155 -18.10 38.34 -54.47
N PRO A 156 -18.43 38.21 -55.77
CA PRO A 156 -17.47 37.82 -56.81
C PRO A 156 -16.37 38.87 -57.05
N ASP A 157 -16.60 40.11 -56.62
CA ASP A 157 -15.73 41.26 -56.89
C ASP A 157 -14.66 41.50 -55.81
N ALA A 158 -14.58 40.64 -54.79
CA ALA A 158 -13.63 40.77 -53.67
C ALA A 158 -12.15 40.59 -54.06
N VAL A 159 -11.84 40.51 -55.36
CA VAL A 159 -10.48 40.35 -55.90
C VAL A 159 -9.93 41.64 -56.54
N ASN A 160 -10.74 42.69 -56.77
CA ASN A 160 -10.23 43.95 -57.31
C ASN A 160 -10.26 45.08 -56.28
N GLY A 161 -9.08 45.64 -56.02
CA GLY A 161 -8.82 46.60 -54.96
C GLY A 161 -9.40 47.98 -55.19
N SER A 162 -9.84 48.59 -54.09
CA SER A 162 -9.78 50.02 -53.73
C SER A 162 -10.99 50.37 -52.84
N ASN A 163 -10.99 49.87 -51.59
CA ASN A 163 -11.67 50.47 -50.43
C ASN A 163 -11.47 49.54 -49.23
N ILE A 164 -10.36 49.77 -48.52
CA ILE A 164 -10.05 49.06 -47.28
C ILE A 164 -10.83 49.78 -46.16
N PRO A 165 -11.78 49.14 -45.46
CA PRO A 165 -12.43 49.74 -44.30
C PRO A 165 -11.37 50.07 -43.23
N PRO A 166 -11.59 51.08 -42.37
CA PRO A 166 -10.59 51.49 -41.39
C PRO A 166 -10.17 50.28 -40.56
N ILE A 167 -8.86 50.10 -40.47
CA ILE A 167 -8.18 49.03 -39.74
C ILE A 167 -8.94 48.80 -38.43
N CYS A 168 -9.58 47.64 -38.34
CA CYS A 168 -10.30 47.21 -37.15
C CYS A 168 -9.36 47.40 -35.96
N ASP A 169 -9.74 48.25 -34.99
CA ASP A 169 -8.86 48.66 -33.91
C ASP A 169 -8.27 47.42 -33.25
N VAL A 170 -6.95 47.26 -33.39
CA VAL A 170 -6.19 46.11 -32.88
C VAL A 170 -6.44 45.97 -31.38
N SER A 171 -6.75 47.07 -30.69
CA SER A 171 -7.12 47.09 -29.27
C SER A 171 -8.41 46.32 -28.99
N GLU A 172 -9.39 46.34 -29.88
CA GLU A 172 -10.70 45.74 -29.68
C GLU A 172 -10.70 44.24 -30.00
N ILE A 173 -9.95 43.85 -31.04
CA ILE A 173 -9.64 42.45 -31.34
C ILE A 173 -8.82 41.83 -30.21
N ALA A 174 -7.79 42.53 -29.71
CA ALA A 174 -6.98 42.08 -28.58
C ALA A 174 -7.83 41.92 -27.30
N LYS A 175 -8.75 42.84 -27.01
CA LYS A 175 -9.68 42.74 -25.86
C LYS A 175 -10.61 41.53 -25.97
N ARG A 176 -11.18 41.27 -27.15
CA ARG A 176 -12.04 40.09 -27.39
C ARG A 176 -11.24 38.79 -27.30
N PHE A 177 -10.02 38.77 -27.83
CA PHE A 177 -9.14 37.62 -27.77
C PHE A 177 -8.72 37.32 -26.32
N LEU A 178 -8.29 38.34 -25.57
CA LEU A 178 -7.95 38.24 -24.15
C LEU A 178 -9.13 37.80 -23.28
N SER A 179 -10.34 38.29 -23.54
CA SER A 179 -11.55 37.86 -22.85
C SER A 179 -11.86 36.38 -23.10
N THR A 180 -11.77 35.95 -24.36
CA THR A 180 -12.01 34.56 -24.75
C THR A 180 -10.93 33.64 -24.17
N PHE A 181 -9.67 34.07 -24.17
CA PHE A 181 -8.53 33.37 -23.59
C PHE A 181 -8.61 33.28 -22.06
N LYS A 182 -9.04 34.36 -21.39
CA LYS A 182 -9.28 34.39 -19.95
C LYS A 182 -10.41 33.44 -19.56
N ASN A 183 -11.50 33.39 -20.32
CA ASN A 183 -12.59 32.45 -20.11
C ASN A 183 -12.17 30.99 -20.36
N LEU A 184 -11.28 30.75 -21.33
CA LEU A 184 -10.68 29.43 -21.60
C LEU A 184 -9.80 28.96 -20.43
N LEU A 185 -8.91 29.83 -19.92
CA LEU A 185 -8.07 29.53 -18.76
C LEU A 185 -8.87 29.29 -17.47
N ILE A 186 -9.98 30.01 -17.27
CA ILE A 186 -10.91 29.78 -16.14
C ILE A 186 -11.64 28.45 -16.30
N PHE A 187 -12.08 28.10 -17.52
CA PHE A 187 -12.74 26.83 -17.81
C PHE A 187 -11.79 25.64 -17.61
N ASP A 188 -10.54 25.76 -18.07
CA ASP A 188 -9.49 24.78 -17.88
C ASP A 188 -9.10 24.66 -16.39
N GLY A 189 -9.02 25.78 -15.65
CA GLY A 189 -8.80 25.78 -14.21
C GLY A 189 -9.93 25.11 -13.41
N TRP A 190 -11.19 25.35 -13.77
CA TRP A 190 -12.36 24.71 -13.16
C TRP A 190 -12.44 23.21 -13.50
N PHE A 191 -12.12 22.85 -14.75
CA PHE A 191 -12.06 21.46 -15.19
C PHE A 191 -10.94 20.70 -14.50
N LEU A 192 -9.76 21.28 -14.33
CA LEU A 192 -8.63 20.68 -13.62
C LEU A 192 -8.97 20.48 -12.14
N THR A 193 -9.45 21.51 -11.43
CA THR A 193 -9.75 21.45 -9.98
C THR A 193 -10.85 20.43 -9.62
N ASN A 194 -11.96 20.39 -10.36
CA ASN A 194 -13.01 19.39 -10.15
C ASN A 194 -12.56 17.97 -10.50
N SER A 195 -11.60 17.83 -11.41
CA SER A 195 -11.03 16.54 -11.78
C SER A 195 -10.10 15.99 -10.72
N PHE A 196 -9.25 16.82 -10.12
CA PHE A 196 -8.41 16.44 -8.98
C PHE A 196 -9.27 16.02 -7.78
N LYS A 197 -10.36 16.74 -7.49
CA LYS A 197 -11.29 16.43 -6.38
C LYS A 197 -11.98 15.07 -6.56
N LYS A 198 -12.40 14.72 -7.78
CA LYS A 198 -13.06 13.44 -8.08
C LYS A 198 -12.07 12.26 -8.08
N ILE A 199 -10.86 12.45 -8.59
CA ILE A 199 -9.78 11.44 -8.53
C ILE A 199 -9.42 11.14 -7.07
N LYS A 200 -9.24 12.18 -6.25
CA LYS A 200 -8.97 12.06 -4.81
C LYS A 200 -10.05 11.23 -4.11
N ASN A 201 -11.34 11.46 -4.40
CA ASN A 201 -12.43 10.72 -3.76
C ASN A 201 -12.49 9.23 -4.16
N ASN A 202 -12.21 8.90 -5.43
CA ASN A 202 -12.18 7.50 -5.87
C ASN A 202 -10.98 6.75 -5.29
N LEU A 203 -9.81 7.38 -5.26
CA LEU A 203 -8.61 6.81 -4.65
C LEU A 203 -8.84 6.53 -3.15
N ILE A 204 -9.34 7.53 -2.41
CA ILE A 204 -9.68 7.37 -0.99
C ILE A 204 -10.64 6.21 -0.79
N ARG A 205 -11.70 6.12 -1.60
CA ARG A 205 -12.66 5.02 -1.51
C ARG A 205 -12.00 3.66 -1.70
N PHE A 206 -11.16 3.51 -2.73
CA PHE A 206 -10.51 2.23 -3.01
C PHE A 206 -9.51 1.84 -1.93
N LEU A 207 -8.68 2.77 -1.47
CA LEU A 207 -7.76 2.53 -0.35
C LEU A 207 -8.52 2.17 0.92
N SER A 208 -9.61 2.88 1.24
CA SER A 208 -10.48 2.54 2.37
C SER A 208 -11.03 1.13 2.28
N VAL A 209 -11.52 0.72 1.10
CA VAL A 209 -12.02 -0.65 0.89
C VAL A 209 -10.91 -1.68 1.06
N SER A 210 -9.70 -1.41 0.56
CA SER A 210 -8.55 -2.28 0.76
C SER A 210 -8.19 -2.42 2.25
N LEU A 211 -8.12 -1.31 2.98
CA LEU A 211 -7.81 -1.32 4.42
C LEU A 211 -8.86 -2.06 5.24
N VAL A 212 -10.16 -1.80 5.01
CA VAL A 212 -11.24 -2.50 5.72
C VAL A 212 -11.26 -3.98 5.36
N GLY A 213 -11.20 -4.32 4.08
CA GLY A 213 -11.21 -5.71 3.62
C GLY A 213 -10.01 -6.50 4.12
N GLY A 214 -8.80 -5.94 3.97
CA GLY A 214 -7.57 -6.56 4.46
C GLY A 214 -7.52 -6.61 5.99
N GLY A 215 -8.05 -5.61 6.68
CA GLY A 215 -8.18 -5.59 8.13
C GLY A 215 -9.11 -6.69 8.64
N ILE A 216 -10.30 -6.87 8.04
CA ILE A 216 -11.22 -7.97 8.38
C ILE A 216 -10.57 -9.32 8.12
N LEU A 217 -9.91 -9.48 6.96
CA LEU A 217 -9.19 -10.70 6.62
C LEU A 217 -8.09 -11.02 7.64
N THR A 218 -7.35 -9.99 8.08
CA THR A 218 -6.32 -10.12 9.11
C THR A 218 -6.93 -10.50 10.45
N LEU A 219 -8.05 -9.86 10.83
CA LEU A 219 -8.75 -10.11 12.09
C LEU A 219 -9.17 -11.58 12.23
N VAL A 220 -9.81 -12.13 11.18
CA VAL A 220 -10.24 -13.54 11.14
C VAL A 220 -9.05 -14.49 11.29
N HIS A 221 -8.01 -14.32 10.47
CA HIS A 221 -6.83 -15.19 10.52
C HIS A 221 -6.05 -15.04 11.83
N SER A 222 -5.97 -13.83 12.39
CA SER A 222 -5.25 -13.57 13.65
C SER A 222 -5.96 -14.16 14.84
N PHE A 223 -7.29 -14.08 14.87
CA PHE A 223 -8.09 -14.74 15.90
C PHE A 223 -7.96 -16.27 15.82
N MET A 224 -8.05 -16.84 14.62
CA MET A 224 -7.86 -18.27 14.41
C MET A 224 -6.45 -18.73 14.81
N PHE A 225 -5.41 -18.01 14.38
CA PHE A 225 -4.03 -18.34 14.71
C PHE A 225 -3.75 -18.22 16.22
N TRP A 226 -4.24 -17.16 16.85
CA TRP A 226 -4.15 -16.97 18.30
C TRP A 226 -4.82 -18.12 19.08
N TYR A 227 -6.00 -18.56 18.63
CA TYR A 227 -6.69 -19.71 19.23
C TYR A 227 -5.88 -21.00 19.06
N LEU A 228 -5.33 -21.27 17.88
CA LEU A 228 -4.51 -22.46 17.63
C LEU A 228 -3.24 -22.48 18.50
N VAL A 229 -2.57 -21.33 18.66
CA VAL A 229 -1.41 -21.18 19.55
C VAL A 229 -1.77 -21.53 20.99
N LYS A 230 -2.93 -21.08 21.47
CA LYS A 230 -3.41 -21.38 22.81
C LYS A 230 -3.81 -22.85 22.99
N ALA A 231 -4.31 -23.49 21.93
CA ALA A 231 -4.81 -24.86 22.00
C ALA A 231 -3.68 -25.91 22.04
N ASP A 232 -2.68 -25.78 21.15
CA ASP A 232 -1.61 -26.78 21.02
C ASP A 232 -0.34 -26.16 20.42
N PHE A 233 0.35 -25.37 21.25
CA PHE A 233 1.61 -24.73 20.84
C PHE A 233 2.70 -25.74 20.47
N GLY A 234 2.81 -26.85 21.20
CA GLY A 234 3.87 -27.84 20.97
C GLY A 234 3.83 -28.42 19.56
N ASN A 235 2.64 -28.79 19.08
CA ASN A 235 2.44 -29.28 17.72
C ASN A 235 2.69 -28.20 16.65
N LEU A 236 2.26 -26.95 16.91
CA LEU A 236 2.54 -25.84 16.00
C LEU A 236 4.04 -25.55 15.90
N PHE A 237 4.75 -25.59 17.03
CA PHE A 237 6.19 -25.42 17.09
C PHE A 237 6.91 -26.53 16.33
N ALA A 238 6.51 -27.80 16.52
CA ALA A 238 7.09 -28.93 15.78
C ALA A 238 6.83 -28.84 14.26
N LYS A 239 5.61 -28.51 13.84
CA LYS A 239 5.26 -28.33 12.42
C LYS A 239 6.03 -27.18 11.78
N PHE A 240 6.19 -26.06 12.50
CA PHE A 240 7.03 -24.96 12.03
C PHE A 240 8.46 -25.45 11.73
N HIS A 241 9.06 -26.20 12.65
CA HIS A 241 10.42 -26.70 12.44
C HIS A 241 10.50 -27.70 11.28
N GLN A 242 9.51 -28.57 11.11
CA GLN A 242 9.46 -29.52 9.99
C GLN A 242 9.29 -28.84 8.62
N ILE A 243 8.62 -27.68 8.56
CA ILE A 243 8.44 -26.92 7.33
C ILE A 243 9.75 -26.24 6.89
N PHE A 244 10.51 -25.70 7.85
CA PHE A 244 11.66 -24.85 7.54
C PHE A 244 13.02 -25.51 7.72
N PHE A 245 13.12 -26.58 8.51
CA PHE A 245 14.38 -27.22 8.88
C PHE A 245 14.35 -28.72 8.59
N LYS A 246 15.53 -29.29 8.31
CA LYS A 246 15.68 -30.73 8.08
C LYS A 246 15.46 -31.52 9.37
N ALA A 247 15.01 -32.76 9.25
CA ALA A 247 14.85 -33.64 10.40
C ALA A 247 16.19 -33.82 11.15
N GLY A 248 16.15 -33.73 12.48
CA GLY A 248 17.33 -33.91 13.36
C GLY A 248 18.22 -32.68 13.56
N THR A 249 17.99 -31.57 12.83
CA THR A 249 18.82 -30.35 12.91
C THR A 249 18.31 -29.31 13.89
N TRP A 250 17.22 -29.58 14.60
CA TRP A 250 16.56 -28.61 15.51
C TRP A 250 16.17 -29.21 16.88
N THR A 251 16.56 -30.45 17.14
CA THR A 251 16.34 -31.12 18.43
C THR A 251 17.68 -31.32 19.13
N PHE A 252 17.82 -30.72 20.31
CA PHE A 252 19.00 -30.77 21.15
C PHE A 252 18.62 -30.48 22.61
N ASP A 253 19.40 -30.99 23.55
CA ASP A 253 19.33 -30.66 24.97
C ASP A 253 20.59 -29.85 25.31
N SER A 254 20.55 -28.54 25.07
CA SER A 254 21.75 -27.69 25.02
C SER A 254 21.46 -26.22 25.34
N ASN A 255 22.53 -25.40 25.39
CA ASN A 255 22.51 -24.00 25.80
C ASN A 255 21.44 -23.16 25.10
N ILE A 256 21.22 -23.37 23.79
CA ILE A 256 20.20 -22.62 23.02
C ILE A 256 18.78 -22.86 23.54
N VAL A 257 18.46 -24.08 24.00
CA VAL A 257 17.14 -24.44 24.55
C VAL A 257 16.98 -23.88 25.96
N ILE A 258 18.06 -23.81 26.72
CA ILE A 258 18.06 -23.19 28.05
C ILE A 258 17.92 -21.66 27.95
N LEU A 259 18.58 -21.05 26.96
CA LEU A 259 18.54 -19.62 26.67
C LEU A 259 17.16 -19.20 26.11
N TYR A 260 16.60 -19.99 25.19
CA TYR A 260 15.26 -19.79 24.61
C TYR A 260 14.36 -20.99 24.91
N PRO A 261 13.81 -21.07 26.13
CA PRO A 261 12.93 -22.17 26.50
C PRO A 261 11.65 -22.18 25.63
N PRO A 262 10.96 -23.32 25.45
CA PRO A 262 9.75 -23.39 24.63
C PRO A 262 8.68 -22.34 25.00
N GLU A 263 8.56 -22.02 26.29
CA GLU A 263 7.63 -21.04 26.82
C GLU A 263 7.95 -19.60 26.36
N PHE A 264 9.23 -19.29 26.14
CA PHE A 264 9.66 -18.03 25.52
C PHE A 264 9.10 -17.90 24.09
N PHE A 265 9.16 -18.98 23.29
CA PHE A 265 8.61 -18.98 21.94
C PHE A 265 7.08 -18.95 21.92
N TYR A 266 6.42 -19.58 22.91
CA TYR A 266 4.97 -19.45 23.11
C TYR A 266 4.59 -17.99 23.33
N ASP A 267 5.27 -17.29 24.25
CA ASP A 267 4.95 -15.91 24.58
C ASP A 267 5.19 -14.96 23.39
N ILE A 268 6.30 -15.13 22.65
CA ILE A 268 6.55 -14.35 21.42
C ILE A 268 5.43 -14.58 20.41
N THR A 269 5.08 -15.85 20.15
CA THR A 269 4.09 -16.22 19.14
C THR A 269 2.70 -15.71 19.53
N TYR A 270 2.33 -15.87 20.80
CA TYR A 270 1.10 -15.34 21.37
C TYR A 270 1.04 -13.81 21.23
N LYS A 271 2.13 -13.11 21.61
CA LYS A 271 2.22 -11.65 21.52
C LYS A 271 2.13 -11.16 20.08
N ILE A 272 2.77 -11.86 19.12
CA ILE A 272 2.62 -11.56 17.70
C ILE A 272 1.16 -11.74 17.27
N ALA A 273 0.53 -12.88 17.58
CA ALA A 273 -0.85 -13.13 17.18
C ALA A 273 -1.81 -12.07 17.76
N PHE A 274 -1.67 -11.74 19.04
CA PHE A 274 -2.51 -10.77 19.73
C PHE A 274 -2.29 -9.32 19.27
N ASN A 275 -1.05 -8.89 19.13
CA ASN A 275 -0.76 -7.54 18.62
C ASN A 275 -1.24 -7.37 17.17
N THR A 276 -1.17 -8.41 16.33
CA THR A 276 -1.70 -8.37 14.96
C THR A 276 -3.21 -8.20 14.96
N LEU A 277 -3.93 -8.84 15.91
CA LEU A 277 -5.37 -8.63 16.10
C LEU A 277 -5.70 -7.16 16.43
N ILE A 278 -4.93 -6.53 17.32
CA ILE A 278 -5.09 -5.10 17.66
C ILE A 278 -4.82 -4.21 16.43
N MET A 279 -3.73 -4.48 15.70
CA MET A 279 -3.40 -3.72 14.49
C MET A 279 -4.46 -3.85 13.40
N ALA A 280 -5.05 -5.04 13.25
CA ALA A 280 -6.16 -5.27 12.32
C ALA A 280 -7.36 -4.37 12.66
N PHE A 281 -7.73 -4.28 13.95
CA PHE A 281 -8.80 -3.40 14.41
C PHE A 281 -8.49 -1.92 14.12
N MET A 282 -7.26 -1.47 14.40
CA MET A 282 -6.82 -0.09 14.09
C MET A 282 -6.91 0.22 12.59
N ILE A 283 -6.48 -0.70 11.72
CA ILE A 283 -6.53 -0.53 10.27
C ILE A 283 -7.98 -0.47 9.74
N ILE A 284 -8.89 -1.25 10.32
CA ILE A 284 -10.32 -1.18 9.97
C ILE A 284 -10.88 0.21 10.28
N ILE A 285 -10.62 0.75 11.49
CA ILE A 285 -11.06 2.09 11.89
C ILE A 285 -10.46 3.15 10.95
N ALA A 286 -9.16 3.06 10.67
CA ALA A 286 -8.46 3.96 9.76
C ALA A 286 -9.03 3.93 8.33
N GLY A 287 -9.55 2.79 7.88
CA GLY A 287 -10.21 2.65 6.59
C GLY A 287 -11.63 3.24 6.54
N ILE A 288 -12.41 3.09 7.62
CA ILE A 288 -13.82 3.52 7.69
C ILE A 288 -13.97 5.05 7.67
N SER A 289 -13.16 5.78 8.45
CA SER A 289 -13.25 7.25 8.59
C SER A 289 -13.21 8.01 7.24
N PRO A 290 -12.21 7.76 6.35
CA PRO A 290 -12.17 8.39 5.03
C PRO A 290 -13.33 7.94 4.11
N TYR A 291 -13.77 6.68 4.22
CA TYR A 291 -14.88 6.16 3.42
C TYR A 291 -16.20 6.89 3.73
N ILE A 292 -16.51 7.05 5.01
CA ILE A 292 -17.69 7.78 5.49
C ILE A 292 -17.62 9.24 5.02
N SER A 293 -16.47 9.89 5.18
CA SER A 293 -16.25 11.29 4.78
C SER A 293 -16.56 11.53 3.30
N VAL A 294 -16.15 10.61 2.42
CA VAL A 294 -16.45 10.70 0.98
C VAL A 294 -17.95 10.49 0.71
N LYS A 295 -18.61 9.59 1.43
CA LYS A 295 -20.04 9.28 1.27
C LYS A 295 -20.92 10.45 1.75
N ILE A 296 -20.61 11.04 2.90
CA ILE A 296 -21.31 12.22 3.45
C ILE A 296 -21.20 13.40 2.47
N LYS A 297 -20.00 13.70 1.98
CA LYS A 297 -19.79 14.81 1.02
C LYS A 297 -20.58 14.62 -0.27
N LYS A 298 -20.75 13.38 -0.72
CA LYS A 298 -21.58 13.05 -1.90
C LYS A 298 -23.07 13.23 -1.60
N TYR A 299 -23.53 12.84 -0.40
CA TYR A 299 -24.90 13.03 0.05
C TYR A 299 -25.28 14.52 0.12
N ILE A 300 -24.49 15.32 0.85
CA ILE A 300 -24.70 16.78 0.98
C ILE A 300 -24.81 17.45 -0.39
N ASN A 301 -23.86 17.18 -1.30
CA ASN A 301 -23.89 17.74 -2.65
C ASN A 301 -25.13 17.35 -3.48
N LYS A 302 -25.72 16.17 -3.22
CA LYS A 302 -26.95 15.74 -3.89
C LYS A 302 -28.15 16.53 -3.35
N THR A 303 -28.26 16.67 -2.03
CA THR A 303 -29.34 17.40 -1.37
C THR A 303 -29.32 18.90 -1.70
N THR A 304 -28.15 19.53 -1.67
CA THR A 304 -28.01 20.95 -2.07
C THR A 304 -28.37 21.19 -3.54
N LYS A 305 -28.17 20.19 -4.41
CA LYS A 305 -28.59 20.29 -5.83
C LYS A 305 -30.09 20.08 -6.02
N SER A 306 -30.76 19.27 -5.20
CA SER A 306 -32.22 19.11 -5.28
C SER A 306 -32.95 20.32 -4.72
N GLN A 307 -32.39 21.00 -3.72
CA GLN A 307 -32.96 22.24 -3.15
C GLN A 307 -32.79 23.48 -4.05
N ARG A 308 -31.91 23.42 -5.06
CA ARG A 308 -31.66 24.52 -6.02
C ARG A 308 -32.40 24.32 -7.36
N ARG A 309 -33.16 23.25 -7.51
CA ARG A 309 -34.00 22.95 -8.66
C ARG A 309 -35.45 23.08 -8.26
#